data_AF-A0A941IHQ5-F1
#
_entry.id   AF-A0A941IHQ5-F1
#
_cell.length_a   1.000
_cell.length_b   1.000
_cell.length_c   1.000
_cell.angle_alpha   90.00
_cell.angle_beta   90.00
_cell.angle_gamma   90.00
#
_symmetry.space_group_name_H-M   'P 1'
#
loop_
_entity.id
_entity.type
_entity.pdbx_description
1 polymer ?
#
loop_
_entity_poly.entity_id
_entity_poly.type
_entity_poly.pdbx_seq_one_letter_code
_entity_poly.pdbx_strand_id
1 'polypeptide(L)'
;MDYELVKRLRAVVGGQLSPLRPGALEHQRREAEPLVISAARNAGVKEGVIDETVQAVLDLIFGAGRLQRLLNDPEIENIDCNGLQVWVSYRQRPDEPVLVDPVADTIEEFVTLIRTLASGLGTASSSRPWDTANPQLDFSLPGGLRFSGVMDVSKEPLLSIRRAGMHRVFLEQLVENRTVLPGAASFLAAAVRARKNMIVCGETNSGKTTLLRALINLVDRRERLILVENARELAIDELRDLHPNAVSLEVRLANSEGAGEIDMRQLVRRSLRMNPSRVIVGEVLGTEIVEMLLAMSQGNDGSLSTIHANKAELVFDRITTYAALAHEHLPPAAVHQMIAGAVNFVVFVRMVKPGAGAPAYRCVSEIREVNGHDGTVLSSQVFGPREDGRAVARASVSCFDELVGHGYDYTLEGG
;
A
#
# COMPACT_ATOMS: atom_id res chain seq x y z
N MET A 1 2.62 -13.52 30.73
CA MET A 1 4.08 -13.31 30.84
C MET A 1 4.34 -12.23 31.89
N ASP A 2 5.33 -12.40 32.77
CA ASP A 2 5.70 -11.38 33.78
C ASP A 2 6.59 -10.30 33.13
N TYR A 3 6.01 -9.14 32.83
CA TYR A 3 6.75 -8.06 32.18
C TYR A 3 7.61 -7.22 33.11
N GLU A 4 7.38 -7.24 34.43
CA GLU A 4 8.26 -6.60 35.39
C GLU A 4 9.61 -7.32 35.44
N LEU A 5 9.60 -8.65 35.31
CA LEU A 5 10.81 -9.42 35.08
C LEU A 5 11.50 -9.01 33.75
N VAL A 6 10.76 -8.90 32.64
CA VAL A 6 11.32 -8.50 31.33
C VAL A 6 12.00 -7.12 31.41
N LYS A 7 11.37 -6.14 32.07
CA LYS A 7 11.95 -4.80 32.29
C LYS A 7 13.24 -4.85 33.11
N ARG A 8 13.25 -5.64 34.20
CA ARG A 8 14.45 -5.85 35.03
C ARG A 8 15.59 -6.48 34.23
N LEU A 9 15.31 -7.52 33.46
CA LEU A 9 16.30 -8.17 32.59
C LEU A 9 16.84 -7.21 31.54
N ARG A 10 15.99 -6.39 30.90
CA ARG A 10 16.39 -5.35 29.96
C ARG A 10 17.31 -4.31 30.61
N ALA A 11 17.08 -3.92 31.85
CA ALA A 11 17.96 -3.00 32.58
C ALA A 11 19.35 -3.60 32.86
N VAL A 12 19.40 -4.88 33.24
CA VAL A 12 20.67 -5.61 33.47
C VAL A 12 21.48 -5.72 32.19
N VAL A 13 20.84 -6.14 31.09
CA VAL A 13 21.51 -6.34 29.80
C VAL A 13 21.86 -5.00 29.15
N GLY A 14 20.99 -4.00 29.25
CA GLY A 14 21.22 -2.67 28.68
C GLY A 14 22.46 -1.96 29.24
N GLY A 15 22.83 -2.22 30.50
CA GLY A 15 24.08 -1.70 31.08
C GLY A 15 25.36 -2.38 30.56
N GLN A 16 25.24 -3.52 29.88
CA GLN A 16 26.36 -4.29 29.34
C GLN A 16 26.50 -4.15 27.81
N LEU A 17 25.46 -3.65 27.14
CA LEU A 17 25.48 -3.45 25.70
C LEU A 17 26.19 -2.14 25.32
N SER A 18 26.99 -2.23 24.26
CA SER A 18 27.51 -1.02 23.61
C SER A 18 26.35 -0.20 23.00
N PRO A 19 26.51 1.13 22.86
CA PRO A 19 25.49 1.97 22.22
C PRO A 19 25.05 1.41 20.85
N LEU A 20 23.75 1.50 20.57
CA LEU A 20 23.17 1.05 19.29
C LEU A 20 23.82 1.81 18.13
N ARG A 21 24.38 1.09 17.15
CA ARG A 21 24.96 1.68 15.94
C ARG A 21 24.00 1.48 14.77
N PRO A 22 23.72 2.53 13.95
CA PRO A 22 22.92 2.38 12.74
C PRO A 22 23.53 1.32 11.82
N GLY A 23 22.72 0.36 11.35
CA GLY A 23 23.16 -0.71 10.45
C GLY A 23 23.78 -1.96 11.11
N ALA A 24 23.88 -2.02 12.44
CA ALA A 24 24.43 -3.17 13.17
C ALA A 24 23.40 -3.95 14.01
N LEU A 25 22.09 -3.69 13.82
CA LEU A 25 21.00 -4.23 14.64
C LEU A 25 21.01 -5.76 14.75
N GLU A 26 21.15 -6.48 13.64
CA GLU A 26 21.19 -7.96 13.67
C GLU A 26 22.44 -8.49 14.39
N HIS A 27 23.58 -7.83 14.22
CA HIS A 27 24.82 -8.21 14.90
C HIS A 27 24.70 -7.99 16.41
N GLN A 28 24.20 -6.82 16.83
CA GLN A 28 23.98 -6.49 18.23
C GLN A 28 22.90 -7.37 18.88
N ARG A 29 21.87 -7.76 18.12
CA ARG A 29 20.86 -8.72 18.59
C ARG A 29 21.50 -10.08 18.88
N ARG A 30 22.38 -10.57 18.01
CA ARG A 30 23.13 -11.83 18.22
C ARG A 30 24.11 -11.76 19.41
N GLU A 31 24.71 -10.60 19.67
CA GLU A 31 25.56 -10.40 20.85
C GLU A 31 24.76 -10.32 22.15
N ALA A 32 23.56 -9.73 22.11
CA ALA A 32 22.71 -9.56 23.28
C ALA A 32 22.03 -10.85 23.73
N GLU A 33 21.62 -11.71 22.79
CA GLU A 33 20.91 -12.96 23.07
C GLU A 33 21.57 -13.84 24.15
N PRO A 34 22.87 -14.18 24.10
CA PRO A 34 23.52 -14.96 25.17
C PRO A 34 23.55 -14.22 26.52
N LEU A 35 23.65 -12.90 26.53
CA LEU A 35 23.59 -12.08 27.76
C LEU A 35 22.20 -12.14 28.39
N VAL A 36 21.14 -12.04 27.56
CA VAL A 36 19.75 -12.15 28.00
C VAL A 36 19.47 -13.55 28.55
N ILE A 37 19.93 -14.61 27.89
CA ILE A 37 19.78 -16.00 28.37
C ILE A 37 20.47 -16.16 29.73
N SER A 38 21.72 -15.67 29.87
CA SER A 38 22.44 -15.74 31.13
C SER A 38 21.71 -14.96 32.24
N ALA A 39 21.21 -13.76 31.94
CA ALA A 39 20.47 -12.94 32.90
C ALA A 39 19.15 -13.61 33.33
N ALA A 40 18.41 -14.20 32.39
CA ALA A 40 17.17 -14.93 32.66
C ALA A 40 17.41 -16.16 33.55
N ARG A 41 18.46 -16.96 33.27
CA ARG A 41 18.84 -18.09 34.13
C ARG A 41 19.21 -17.65 35.54
N ASN A 42 20.01 -16.58 35.65
CA ASN A 42 20.40 -16.02 36.95
C ASN A 42 19.20 -15.48 37.75
N ALA A 43 18.17 -14.99 37.06
CA ALA A 43 16.92 -14.53 37.69
C ALA A 43 15.96 -15.68 38.06
N GLY A 44 16.34 -16.95 37.83
CA GLY A 44 15.52 -18.11 38.17
C GLY A 44 14.35 -18.37 37.22
N VAL A 45 14.42 -17.87 35.98
CA VAL A 45 13.40 -18.15 34.96
C VAL A 45 13.39 -19.65 34.64
N LYS A 46 12.20 -20.25 34.65
CA LYS A 46 12.02 -21.68 34.37
C LYS A 46 12.33 -21.98 32.91
N GLU A 47 12.98 -23.11 32.63
CA GLU A 47 13.37 -23.50 31.27
C GLU A 47 12.18 -23.57 30.29
N GLY A 48 10.98 -23.91 30.77
CA GLY A 48 9.76 -23.95 29.94
C GLY A 48 9.26 -22.60 29.43
N VAL A 49 9.74 -21.47 29.95
CA VAL A 49 9.34 -20.11 29.54
C VAL A 49 10.54 -19.21 29.23
N ILE A 50 11.76 -19.77 29.24
CA ILE A 50 12.98 -18.98 29.09
C ILE A 50 13.06 -18.36 27.70
N ASP A 51 12.77 -19.13 26.65
CA ASP A 51 12.82 -18.66 25.26
C ASP A 51 11.81 -17.52 25.03
N GLU A 52 10.60 -17.66 25.56
CA GLU A 52 9.57 -16.62 25.47
C GLU A 52 10.02 -15.32 26.19
N THR A 53 10.64 -15.46 27.35
CA THR A 53 11.16 -14.33 28.14
C THR A 53 12.34 -13.66 27.43
N VAL A 54 13.26 -14.45 26.90
CA VAL A 54 14.43 -13.96 26.14
C VAL A 54 13.95 -13.18 24.92
N GLN A 55 13.01 -13.74 24.15
CA GLN A 55 12.44 -13.07 23.00
C GLN A 55 11.75 -11.75 23.38
N ALA A 56 11.00 -11.71 24.49
CA ALA A 56 10.36 -10.49 24.96
C ALA A 56 11.36 -9.39 25.37
N VAL A 57 12.48 -9.77 25.99
CA VAL A 57 13.57 -8.82 26.32
C VAL A 57 14.24 -8.32 25.03
N LEU A 58 14.53 -9.20 24.08
CA LEU A 58 15.10 -8.81 22.79
C LEU A 58 14.17 -7.87 22.00
N ASP A 59 12.87 -8.15 21.99
CA ASP A 59 11.88 -7.30 21.32
C ASP A 59 11.73 -5.95 22.01
N LEU A 60 11.93 -5.87 23.34
CA LEU A 60 11.97 -4.60 24.07
C LEU A 60 13.25 -3.79 23.82
N ILE A 61 14.38 -4.44 23.53
CA ILE A 61 15.67 -3.78 23.26
C ILE A 61 15.78 -3.36 21.79
N PHE A 62 15.37 -4.23 20.86
CA PHE A 62 15.66 -4.12 19.42
C PHE A 62 14.42 -4.05 18.53
N GLY A 63 13.21 -4.19 19.08
CA GLY A 63 11.96 -4.25 18.32
C GLY A 63 10.88 -3.33 18.88
N ALA A 64 9.62 -3.75 18.76
CA ALA A 64 8.44 -3.02 19.21
C ALA A 64 7.95 -3.43 20.61
N GLY A 65 8.79 -4.03 21.45
CA GLY A 65 8.40 -4.45 22.80
C GLY A 65 7.15 -5.33 22.79
N ARG A 66 6.15 -5.00 23.63
CA ARG A 66 4.89 -5.77 23.71
C ARG A 66 4.11 -5.77 22.41
N LEU A 67 4.20 -4.68 21.65
CA LEU A 67 3.51 -4.50 20.38
C LEU A 67 4.04 -5.49 19.33
N GLN A 68 5.29 -5.95 19.45
CA GLN A 68 5.93 -6.86 18.48
C GLN A 68 5.11 -8.14 18.24
N ARG A 69 4.47 -8.70 19.27
CA ARG A 69 3.63 -9.90 19.13
C ARG A 69 2.45 -9.66 18.19
N LEU A 70 1.78 -8.51 18.33
CA LEU A 70 0.67 -8.12 17.47
C LEU A 70 1.15 -7.81 16.05
N LEU A 71 2.31 -7.16 15.90
CA LEU A 71 2.91 -6.85 14.60
C LEU A 71 3.43 -8.10 13.86
N ASN A 72 3.71 -9.19 14.57
CA ASN A 72 4.16 -10.44 13.97
C ASN A 72 3.00 -11.36 13.59
N ASP A 73 1.80 -11.18 14.15
CA ASP A 73 0.65 -12.00 13.81
C ASP A 73 0.11 -11.60 12.42
N PRO A 74 0.22 -12.47 11.41
CA PRO A 74 -0.26 -12.16 10.07
C PRO A 74 -1.78 -12.08 10.01
N GLU A 75 -2.53 -12.73 10.91
CA GLU A 75 -3.99 -12.71 10.86
C GLU A 75 -4.57 -11.37 11.31
N ILE A 76 -3.78 -10.54 12.02
CA ILE A 76 -4.16 -9.18 12.43
C ILE A 76 -4.06 -8.22 11.25
N GLU A 77 -5.18 -7.54 10.96
CA GLU A 77 -5.28 -6.49 9.95
C GLU A 77 -5.14 -5.09 10.55
N ASN A 78 -5.84 -4.82 11.65
CA ASN A 78 -5.84 -3.52 12.34
C ASN A 78 -5.56 -3.67 13.84
N ILE A 79 -4.78 -2.75 14.40
CA ILE A 79 -4.53 -2.61 15.83
C ILE A 79 -4.84 -1.17 16.21
N ASP A 80 -5.81 -0.94 17.08
CA ASP A 80 -6.22 0.38 17.55
C ASP A 80 -5.90 0.51 19.04
N CYS A 81 -4.94 1.38 19.36
CA CYS A 81 -4.58 1.73 20.73
C CYS A 81 -5.24 3.05 21.10
N ASN A 82 -6.23 2.98 22.00
CA ASN A 82 -6.89 4.14 22.60
C ASN A 82 -6.28 4.35 24.00
N GLY A 83 -5.10 4.94 24.05
CA GLY A 83 -4.25 4.94 25.24
C GLY A 83 -3.77 3.53 25.56
N LEU A 84 -4.07 3.04 26.77
CA LEU A 84 -3.69 1.68 27.19
C LEU A 84 -4.69 0.60 26.75
N GLN A 85 -5.87 0.98 26.24
CA GLN A 85 -6.83 0.02 25.69
C GLN A 85 -6.45 -0.35 24.26
N VAL A 86 -6.23 -1.63 24.00
CA VAL A 86 -5.78 -2.12 22.69
C VAL A 86 -6.83 -3.04 22.09
N TRP A 87 -7.30 -2.68 20.90
CA TRP A 87 -8.26 -3.44 20.11
C TRP A 87 -7.56 -4.01 18.88
N VAL A 88 -7.95 -5.22 18.49
CA VAL A 88 -7.38 -5.93 17.35
C VAL A 88 -8.51 -6.43 16.44
N SER A 89 -8.39 -6.17 15.14
CA SER A 89 -9.27 -6.72 14.11
C SER A 89 -8.51 -7.72 13.25
N TYR A 90 -9.08 -8.91 13.06
CA TYR A 90 -8.49 -9.97 12.25
C TYR A 90 -9.02 -9.94 10.81
N ARG A 91 -8.18 -10.32 9.84
CA ARG A 91 -8.51 -10.31 8.40
C ARG A 91 -9.79 -11.07 8.04
N GLN A 92 -10.07 -12.17 8.73
CA GLN A 92 -11.24 -13.00 8.47
C GLN A 92 -12.52 -12.46 9.13
N ARG A 93 -12.38 -11.58 10.14
CA ARG A 93 -13.47 -11.02 10.93
C ARG A 93 -13.19 -9.55 11.25
N PRO A 94 -13.12 -8.68 10.22
CA PRO A 94 -12.78 -7.27 10.41
C PRO A 94 -13.85 -6.49 11.20
N ASP A 95 -15.09 -6.99 11.23
CA ASP A 95 -16.22 -6.37 11.93
C ASP A 95 -16.38 -6.85 13.40
N GLU A 96 -15.46 -7.70 13.89
CA GLU A 96 -15.47 -8.24 15.26
C GLU A 96 -14.16 -7.91 16.00
N PRO A 97 -13.92 -6.63 16.39
CA PRO A 97 -12.70 -6.26 17.09
C PRO A 97 -12.66 -6.88 18.51
N VAL A 98 -11.48 -7.36 18.89
CA VAL A 98 -11.23 -8.02 20.18
C VAL A 98 -10.32 -7.16 21.05
N LEU A 99 -10.70 -6.97 22.32
CA LEU A 99 -9.86 -6.33 23.32
C LEU A 99 -8.72 -7.27 23.74
N VAL A 100 -7.49 -6.78 23.72
CA VAL A 100 -6.28 -7.53 24.10
C VAL A 100 -5.51 -6.83 25.23
N ASP A 101 -4.46 -7.49 25.73
CA ASP A 101 -3.61 -6.94 26.77
C ASP A 101 -2.92 -5.62 26.34
N PRO A 102 -2.72 -4.65 27.26
CA PRO A 102 -2.03 -3.40 26.98
C PRO A 102 -0.59 -3.61 26.48
N VAL A 103 -0.18 -2.76 25.53
CA VAL A 103 1.18 -2.78 24.96
C VAL A 103 2.20 -1.99 25.80
N ALA A 104 1.77 -1.31 26.85
CA ALA A 104 2.60 -0.58 27.80
C ALA A 104 1.91 -0.53 29.18
N ASP A 105 2.65 -0.22 30.25
CA ASP A 105 2.04 -0.08 31.59
C ASP A 105 1.59 1.35 31.89
N THR A 106 2.19 2.35 31.25
CA THR A 106 1.80 3.77 31.37
C THR A 106 1.73 4.45 30.01
N ILE A 107 1.07 5.60 29.95
CA ILE A 107 0.96 6.42 28.73
C ILE A 107 2.32 6.95 28.30
N GLU A 108 3.19 7.30 29.24
CA GLU A 108 4.55 7.76 28.95
C GLU A 108 5.39 6.64 28.31
N GLU A 109 5.25 5.40 28.79
CA GLU A 109 5.88 4.22 28.18
C GLU A 109 5.35 3.97 26.78
N PHE A 110 4.03 4.07 26.58
CA PHE A 110 3.40 3.93 25.27
C PHE A 110 3.94 4.96 24.27
N VAL A 111 3.93 6.25 24.61
CA VAL A 111 4.45 7.32 23.76
C VAL A 111 5.93 7.12 23.45
N THR A 112 6.73 6.70 24.45
CA THR A 112 8.16 6.41 24.27
C THR A 112 8.40 5.24 23.30
N LEU A 113 7.60 4.18 23.41
CA LEU A 113 7.67 3.03 22.51
C LEU A 113 7.44 3.46 21.05
N ILE A 114 6.37 4.20 20.79
CA ILE A 114 6.01 4.63 19.44
C ILE A 114 7.03 5.62 18.86
N ARG A 115 7.54 6.57 19.67
CA ARG A 115 8.63 7.46 19.26
C ARG A 115 9.89 6.69 18.85
N THR A 116 10.23 5.66 19.62
CA THR A 116 11.40 4.81 19.34
C THR A 116 11.21 4.08 18.01
N LEU A 117 10.01 3.56 17.75
CA LEU A 117 9.67 2.92 16.47
C LEU A 117 9.76 3.88 15.29
N ALA A 118 9.17 5.07 15.43
CA ALA A 118 9.19 6.11 14.40
C ALA A 118 10.61 6.62 14.08
N SER A 119 11.51 6.62 15.08
CA SER A 119 12.88 7.13 14.93
C SER A 119 13.89 6.07 14.48
N GLY A 120 13.72 4.82 14.91
CA GLY A 120 14.72 3.75 14.75
C GLY A 120 14.41 2.70 13.69
N LEU A 121 13.13 2.48 13.36
CA LEU A 121 12.67 1.41 12.45
C LEU A 121 11.85 1.92 11.26
N GLY A 122 11.45 3.19 11.27
CA GLY A 122 10.73 3.84 10.16
C GLY A 122 11.53 3.83 8.86
N THR A 123 10.89 3.45 7.74
CA THR A 123 11.52 3.41 6.40
C THR A 123 11.73 4.80 5.78
N ALA A 124 11.28 5.87 6.46
CA ALA A 124 11.48 7.24 6.04
C ALA A 124 12.75 7.82 6.70
N SER A 125 13.61 8.45 5.89
CA SER A 125 14.86 9.12 6.30
C SER A 125 14.69 10.35 7.20
N SER A 126 13.60 10.45 7.96
CA SER A 126 13.29 11.54 8.89
C SER A 126 12.70 10.97 10.17
N SER A 127 13.43 11.12 11.28
CA SER A 127 12.87 11.03 12.63
C SER A 127 11.62 11.91 12.69
N ARG A 128 10.45 11.32 12.88
CA ARG A 128 9.19 12.05 13.04
C ARG A 128 8.96 12.28 14.54
N PRO A 129 9.12 13.52 15.05
CA PRO A 129 8.79 13.80 16.44
C PRO A 129 7.30 13.58 16.66
N TRP A 130 6.94 12.98 17.80
CA TRP A 130 5.55 12.80 18.23
C TRP A 130 5.39 13.32 19.64
N ASP A 131 5.16 14.61 19.79
CA ASP A 131 5.14 15.33 21.06
C ASP A 131 4.05 16.40 21.05
N THR A 132 3.92 17.16 22.14
CA THR A 132 2.89 18.20 22.24
C THR A 132 3.01 19.31 21.20
N ALA A 133 4.22 19.54 20.65
CA ALA A 133 4.40 20.49 19.55
C ALA A 133 4.07 19.85 18.18
N ASN A 134 4.20 18.53 18.06
CA ASN A 134 3.93 17.73 16.87
C ASN A 134 2.96 16.59 17.22
N PRO A 135 1.68 16.90 17.46
CA PRO A 135 0.73 15.93 18.02
C PRO A 135 0.36 14.81 17.05
N GLN A 136 0.65 14.95 15.76
CA GLN A 136 0.33 13.99 14.70
C GLN A 136 1.58 13.19 14.32
N LEU A 137 1.38 11.90 14.05
CA LEU A 137 2.45 10.98 13.66
C LEU A 137 1.95 10.00 12.59
N ASP A 138 2.55 10.02 11.41
CA ASP A 138 2.29 9.03 10.37
C ASP A 138 3.60 8.45 9.83
N PHE A 139 3.75 7.13 9.85
CA PHE A 139 4.91 6.43 9.29
C PHE A 139 4.61 4.98 8.91
N SER A 140 5.50 4.38 8.11
CA SER A 140 5.40 2.96 7.74
C SER A 140 6.66 2.19 8.12
N LEU A 141 6.46 0.99 8.65
CA LEU A 141 7.51 -0.02 8.89
C LEU A 141 7.58 -1.01 7.72
N PRO A 142 8.74 -1.68 7.52
CA PRO A 142 8.87 -2.77 6.55
C PRO A 142 7.79 -3.84 6.75
N GLY A 143 7.34 -4.46 5.65
CA GLY A 143 6.22 -5.42 5.70
C GLY A 143 4.84 -4.76 5.65
N GLY A 144 4.78 -3.46 5.31
CA GLY A 144 3.55 -2.73 5.01
C GLY A 144 2.69 -2.37 6.22
N LEU A 145 3.29 -2.29 7.41
CA LEU A 145 2.61 -1.81 8.61
C LEU A 145 2.62 -0.29 8.63
N ARG A 146 1.43 0.31 8.66
CA ARG A 146 1.22 1.75 8.69
C ARG A 146 0.76 2.18 10.05
N PHE A 147 1.37 3.24 10.55
CA PHE A 147 1.07 3.83 11.84
C PHE A 147 0.50 5.22 11.58
N SER A 148 -0.63 5.51 12.21
CA SER A 148 -1.23 6.84 12.28
C SER A 148 -1.58 7.11 13.74
N GLY A 149 -1.02 8.17 14.31
CA GLY A 149 -1.14 8.49 15.72
C GLY A 149 -1.46 9.95 15.93
N VAL A 150 -2.22 10.21 17.00
CA VAL A 150 -2.52 11.57 17.45
C VAL A 150 -2.49 11.67 18.97
N MET A 151 -1.96 12.77 19.50
CA MET A 151 -1.96 13.07 20.93
C MET A 151 -2.40 14.52 21.20
N ASP A 152 -2.69 14.85 22.45
CA ASP A 152 -3.07 16.20 22.92
C ASP A 152 -4.32 16.84 22.28
N VAL A 153 -5.08 16.07 21.49
CA VAL A 153 -6.39 16.45 20.93
C VAL A 153 -7.53 15.56 21.43
N SER A 154 -7.18 14.50 22.17
CA SER A 154 -8.06 13.51 22.79
C SER A 154 -7.64 13.32 24.25
N LYS A 155 -8.50 12.67 25.05
CA LYS A 155 -8.21 12.42 26.47
C LYS A 155 -6.93 11.59 26.66
N GLU A 156 -6.71 10.63 25.77
CA GLU A 156 -5.50 9.80 25.75
C GLU A 156 -4.90 9.78 24.34
N PRO A 157 -3.59 9.54 24.19
CA PRO A 157 -2.96 9.36 22.89
C PRO A 157 -3.59 8.18 22.14
N LEU A 158 -3.86 8.38 20.85
CA LEU A 158 -4.45 7.39 19.97
C LEU A 158 -3.42 6.93 18.94
N LEU A 159 -3.45 5.64 18.60
CA LEU A 159 -2.65 5.06 17.53
C LEU A 159 -3.47 4.00 16.80
N SER A 160 -3.57 4.12 15.49
CA SER A 160 -4.10 3.07 14.61
C SER A 160 -2.95 2.51 13.77
N ILE A 161 -2.82 1.20 13.80
CA ILE A 161 -1.85 0.45 13.01
C ILE A 161 -2.61 -0.40 12.01
N ARG A 162 -2.33 -0.20 10.73
CA ARG A 162 -2.93 -0.99 9.66
C ARG A 162 -1.88 -1.79 8.94
N ARG A 163 -2.06 -3.10 8.86
CA ARG A 163 -1.27 -3.96 8.00
C ARG A 163 -1.85 -3.88 6.59
N ALA A 164 -1.08 -3.35 5.65
CA ALA A 164 -1.41 -3.52 4.24
C ALA A 164 -1.52 -5.02 3.94
N GLY A 165 -2.62 -5.42 3.29
CA GLY A 165 -2.89 -6.82 2.93
C GLY A 165 -1.83 -7.41 2.01
N MET A 166 -2.02 -8.69 1.63
CA MET A 166 -1.13 -9.48 0.75
C MET A 166 -0.30 -8.64 -0.23
N HIS A 167 1.01 -8.56 0.01
CA HIS A 167 1.96 -7.85 -0.87
C HIS A 167 2.17 -8.57 -2.20
N ARG A 168 2.02 -9.90 -2.20
CA ARG A 168 2.09 -10.75 -3.39
C ARG A 168 0.70 -11.17 -3.82
N VAL A 169 0.16 -10.44 -4.80
CA VAL A 169 -1.10 -10.78 -5.46
C VAL A 169 -0.80 -11.06 -6.92
N PHE A 170 -1.28 -12.19 -7.41
CA PHE A 170 -1.13 -12.59 -8.82
C PHE A 170 -2.49 -12.61 -9.51
N LEU A 171 -2.50 -12.35 -10.82
CA LEU A 171 -3.75 -12.29 -11.58
C LEU A 171 -4.47 -13.64 -11.57
N GLU A 172 -3.71 -14.74 -11.56
CA GLU A 172 -4.20 -16.11 -11.47
C GLU A 172 -5.02 -16.34 -10.20
N GLN A 173 -4.57 -15.80 -9.06
CA GLN A 173 -5.30 -15.87 -7.79
C GLN A 173 -6.63 -15.09 -7.85
N LEU A 174 -6.66 -13.99 -8.61
CA LEU A 174 -7.89 -13.24 -8.83
C LEU A 174 -8.86 -13.99 -9.77
N VAL A 175 -8.35 -14.84 -10.66
CA VAL A 175 -9.16 -15.75 -11.47
C VAL A 175 -9.71 -16.89 -10.62
N GLU A 176 -8.88 -17.53 -9.78
CA GLU A 176 -9.29 -18.59 -8.86
C GLU A 176 -10.41 -18.12 -7.91
N ASN A 177 -10.28 -16.91 -7.37
CA ASN A 177 -11.28 -16.29 -6.50
C ASN A 177 -12.47 -15.67 -7.26
N ARG A 178 -12.51 -15.81 -8.60
CA ARG A 178 -13.53 -15.25 -9.48
C ARG A 178 -13.70 -13.73 -9.34
N THR A 179 -12.65 -13.01 -8.94
CA THR A 179 -12.63 -11.54 -8.99
C THR A 179 -12.46 -11.06 -10.43
N VAL A 180 -11.71 -11.80 -11.26
CA VAL A 180 -11.55 -11.56 -12.69
C VAL A 180 -11.93 -12.84 -13.42
N LEU A 181 -12.68 -12.76 -14.52
CA LEU A 181 -12.96 -13.94 -15.35
C LEU A 181 -11.79 -14.24 -16.31
N PRO A 182 -11.60 -15.50 -16.75
CA PRO A 182 -10.46 -15.89 -17.59
C PRO A 182 -10.25 -15.01 -18.83
N GLY A 183 -11.32 -14.68 -19.57
CA GLY A 183 -11.22 -13.80 -20.75
C GLY A 183 -10.71 -12.40 -20.41
N ALA A 184 -11.26 -11.77 -19.37
CA ALA A 184 -10.80 -10.46 -18.91
C ALA A 184 -9.36 -10.53 -18.34
N ALA A 185 -8.98 -11.62 -17.68
CA ALA A 185 -7.62 -11.82 -17.19
C ALA A 185 -6.62 -11.95 -18.33
N SER A 186 -6.95 -12.74 -19.36
CA SER A 186 -6.13 -12.88 -20.56
C SER A 186 -5.93 -11.52 -21.27
N PHE A 187 -7.01 -10.75 -21.41
CA PHE A 187 -6.97 -9.40 -21.94
C PHE A 187 -6.03 -8.48 -21.13
N LEU A 188 -6.21 -8.42 -19.82
CA LEU A 188 -5.42 -7.57 -18.93
C LEU A 188 -3.93 -7.95 -18.97
N ALA A 189 -3.62 -9.25 -18.98
CA ALA A 189 -2.24 -9.72 -19.09
C ALA A 189 -1.58 -9.31 -20.41
N ALA A 190 -2.29 -9.47 -21.53
CA ALA A 190 -1.83 -9.01 -22.83
C ALA A 190 -1.63 -7.48 -22.86
N ALA A 191 -2.56 -6.72 -22.28
CA ALA A 191 -2.47 -5.26 -22.22
C ALA A 191 -1.26 -4.78 -21.40
N VAL A 192 -0.94 -5.42 -20.26
CA VAL A 192 0.28 -5.11 -19.49
C VAL A 192 1.54 -5.37 -20.34
N ARG A 193 1.61 -6.53 -21.00
CA ARG A 193 2.75 -6.94 -21.83
C ARG A 193 2.93 -6.08 -23.07
N ALA A 194 1.83 -5.63 -23.66
CA ALA A 194 1.78 -4.66 -24.76
C ALA A 194 2.00 -3.21 -24.28
N ARG A 195 2.37 -3.01 -23.01
CA ARG A 195 2.67 -1.69 -22.42
C ARG A 195 1.52 -0.69 -22.58
N LYS A 196 0.28 -1.14 -22.43
CA LYS A 196 -0.89 -0.26 -22.44
C LYS A 196 -1.01 0.47 -21.11
N ASN A 197 -1.24 1.77 -21.16
CA ASN A 197 -1.48 2.60 -20.00
C ASN A 197 -2.89 2.32 -19.45
N MET A 198 -2.98 2.06 -18.16
CA MET A 198 -4.25 1.67 -17.53
C MET A 198 -4.53 2.42 -16.24
N ILE A 199 -5.79 2.83 -16.08
CA ILE A 199 -6.31 3.41 -14.84
C ILE A 199 -7.29 2.42 -14.22
N VAL A 200 -6.99 1.94 -13.01
CA VAL A 200 -7.89 1.12 -12.22
C VAL A 200 -8.77 2.01 -11.35
N CYS A 201 -10.08 1.94 -11.52
CA CYS A 201 -11.02 2.76 -10.78
C CYS A 201 -12.06 1.93 -10.02
N GLY A 202 -12.75 2.56 -9.09
CA GLY A 202 -13.68 1.91 -8.18
C GLY A 202 -13.86 2.66 -6.86
N GLU A 203 -14.88 2.25 -6.11
CA GLU A 203 -15.20 2.79 -4.80
C GLU A 203 -14.07 2.53 -3.78
N THR A 204 -14.12 3.20 -2.63
CA THR A 204 -13.26 2.86 -1.49
C THR A 204 -13.42 1.38 -1.11
N ASN A 205 -12.32 0.70 -0.82
CA ASN A 205 -12.29 -0.73 -0.45
C ASN A 205 -12.80 -1.73 -1.52
N SER A 206 -12.98 -1.28 -2.78
CA SER A 206 -13.37 -2.14 -3.90
C SER A 206 -12.28 -3.12 -4.36
N GLY A 207 -11.02 -2.90 -3.97
CA GLY A 207 -9.88 -3.75 -4.35
C GLY A 207 -9.01 -3.20 -5.49
N LYS A 208 -9.09 -1.89 -5.80
CA LYS A 208 -8.25 -1.23 -6.83
C LYS A 208 -6.76 -1.55 -6.67
N THR A 209 -6.21 -1.29 -5.48
CA THR A 209 -4.78 -1.51 -5.18
C THR A 209 -4.40 -2.99 -5.30
N THR A 210 -5.30 -3.91 -4.95
CA THR A 210 -5.11 -5.35 -5.11
C THR A 210 -5.00 -5.75 -6.58
N LEU A 211 -5.90 -5.25 -7.43
CA LEU A 211 -5.82 -5.49 -8.87
C LEU A 211 -4.57 -4.82 -9.47
N LEU A 212 -4.26 -3.59 -9.06
CA LEU A 212 -3.06 -2.88 -9.52
C LEU A 212 -1.79 -3.69 -9.21
N ARG A 213 -1.63 -4.24 -8.00
CA ARG A 213 -0.51 -5.13 -7.65
C ARG A 213 -0.44 -6.37 -8.57
N ALA A 214 -1.59 -7.00 -8.83
CA ALA A 214 -1.65 -8.15 -9.74
C ALA A 214 -1.21 -7.80 -11.17
N LEU A 215 -1.60 -6.63 -11.68
CA LEU A 215 -1.17 -6.14 -12.99
C LEU A 215 0.33 -5.80 -13.02
N ILE A 216 0.85 -5.17 -11.97
CA ILE A 216 2.29 -4.86 -11.87
C ILE A 216 3.12 -6.15 -11.90
N ASN A 217 2.64 -7.22 -11.26
CA ASN A 217 3.34 -8.52 -11.26
C ASN A 217 3.38 -9.23 -12.62
N LEU A 218 2.70 -8.70 -13.65
CA LEU A 218 2.79 -9.18 -15.04
C LEU A 218 3.86 -8.42 -15.85
N VAL A 219 4.41 -7.34 -15.30
CA VAL A 219 5.44 -6.53 -15.95
C VAL A 219 6.75 -7.33 -16.05
N ASP A 220 7.47 -7.18 -17.17
CA ASP A 220 8.75 -7.88 -17.35
C ASP A 220 9.75 -7.43 -16.28
N ARG A 221 10.39 -8.40 -15.64
CA ARG A 221 11.31 -8.20 -14.53
C ARG A 221 12.54 -7.32 -14.86
N ARG A 222 12.85 -7.14 -16.14
CA ARG A 222 13.93 -6.25 -16.63
C ARG A 222 13.52 -4.79 -16.65
N GLU A 223 12.24 -4.48 -16.59
CA GLU A 223 11.73 -3.12 -16.58
C GLU A 223 12.07 -2.40 -15.27
N ARG A 224 12.46 -1.13 -15.37
CA ARG A 224 12.68 -0.27 -14.20
C ARG A 224 11.37 0.39 -13.81
N LEU A 225 10.90 0.11 -12.60
CA LEU A 225 9.63 0.64 -12.09
C LEU A 225 9.89 1.77 -11.12
N ILE A 226 9.26 2.92 -11.34
CA ILE A 226 9.21 4.00 -10.36
C ILE A 226 7.79 4.12 -9.85
N LEU A 227 7.59 3.81 -8.58
CA LEU A 227 6.31 3.92 -7.89
C LEU A 227 6.25 5.27 -7.19
N VAL A 228 5.12 5.96 -7.30
CA VAL A 228 4.86 7.24 -6.64
C VAL A 228 3.56 7.10 -5.85
N GLU A 229 3.66 7.25 -4.54
CA GLU A 229 2.55 6.99 -3.63
C GLU A 229 2.45 8.08 -2.55
N ASN A 230 1.22 8.38 -2.11
CA ASN A 230 1.04 9.28 -0.97
C ASN A 230 1.58 8.65 0.32
N ALA A 231 1.26 7.37 0.51
CA ALA A 231 1.89 6.51 1.49
C ALA A 231 2.22 5.19 0.80
N ARG A 232 3.34 4.54 1.14
CA ARG A 232 3.78 3.27 0.52
C ARG A 232 2.79 2.13 0.75
N GLU A 233 1.88 1.87 -0.19
CA GLU A 233 0.90 0.77 -0.12
C GLU A 233 1.38 -0.41 -0.93
N LEU A 234 1.87 -0.14 -2.13
CA LEU A 234 2.08 -1.16 -3.15
C LEU A 234 3.19 -2.14 -2.77
N ALA A 235 4.24 -1.65 -2.08
CA ALA A 235 5.38 -2.44 -1.59
C ALA A 235 6.06 -3.30 -2.67
N ILE A 236 5.99 -2.88 -3.93
CA ILE A 236 6.56 -3.61 -5.08
C ILE A 236 8.09 -3.64 -5.02
N ASP A 237 8.71 -2.61 -4.46
CA ASP A 237 10.16 -2.53 -4.23
C ASP A 237 10.67 -3.50 -3.15
N GLU A 238 9.77 -4.05 -2.32
CA GLU A 238 10.10 -5.14 -1.39
C GLU A 238 10.16 -6.51 -2.12
N LEU A 239 9.50 -6.65 -3.27
CA LEU A 239 9.44 -7.88 -4.07
C LEU A 239 10.63 -8.01 -5.02
N ARG A 240 11.86 -7.93 -4.50
CA ARG A 240 13.10 -7.88 -5.31
C ARG A 240 13.33 -9.08 -6.24
N ASP A 241 12.76 -10.23 -5.92
CA ASP A 241 12.77 -11.42 -6.77
C ASP A 241 11.93 -11.24 -8.04
N LEU A 242 10.81 -10.50 -7.95
CA LEU A 242 9.92 -10.20 -9.07
C LEU A 242 10.24 -8.86 -9.76
N HIS A 243 10.73 -7.88 -8.99
CA HIS A 243 10.97 -6.50 -9.44
C HIS A 243 12.32 -5.99 -8.88
N PRO A 244 13.46 -6.51 -9.36
CA PRO A 244 14.78 -6.19 -8.83
C PRO A 244 15.17 -4.71 -9.02
N ASN A 245 14.50 -4.02 -9.96
CA ASN A 245 14.74 -2.62 -10.30
C ASN A 245 13.49 -1.75 -10.07
N ALA A 246 12.78 -1.98 -8.96
CA ALA A 246 11.70 -1.12 -8.50
C ALA A 246 12.17 -0.11 -7.43
N VAL A 247 11.67 1.13 -7.51
CA VAL A 247 11.94 2.20 -6.54
C VAL A 247 10.63 2.87 -6.16
N SER A 248 10.36 2.98 -4.86
CA SER A 248 9.16 3.63 -4.33
C SER A 248 9.45 5.01 -3.75
N LEU A 249 8.80 6.02 -4.31
CA LEU A 249 8.78 7.41 -3.87
C LEU A 249 7.52 7.66 -3.02
N GLU A 250 7.70 8.33 -1.89
CA GLU A 250 6.63 8.63 -0.94
C GLU A 250 6.59 10.13 -0.63
N VAL A 251 5.38 10.67 -0.45
CA VAL A 251 5.17 12.06 -0.04
C VAL A 251 5.91 12.35 1.26
N ARG A 252 6.53 13.52 1.30
CA ARG A 252 7.19 14.03 2.49
C ARG A 252 6.43 15.27 2.95
N LEU A 253 5.87 15.21 4.16
CA LEU A 253 5.27 16.37 4.81
C LEU A 253 6.34 17.41 5.16
N ALA A 254 5.93 18.68 5.25
CA ALA A 254 6.76 19.73 5.80
C ALA A 254 7.22 19.40 7.23
N ASN A 255 8.40 19.90 7.62
CA ASN A 255 8.82 19.89 9.02
C ASN A 255 7.98 20.87 9.86
N SER A 256 8.24 20.95 11.17
CA SER A 256 7.56 21.87 12.09
C SER A 256 7.68 23.35 11.72
N GLU A 257 8.65 23.71 10.87
CA GLU A 257 8.87 25.07 10.36
C GLU A 257 8.21 25.30 8.99
N GLY A 258 7.46 24.34 8.46
CA GLY A 258 6.83 24.43 7.15
C GLY A 258 7.77 24.15 5.97
N ALA A 259 8.99 23.66 6.21
CA ALA A 259 10.02 23.46 5.21
C ALA A 259 10.20 21.99 4.80
N GLY A 260 10.63 21.78 3.54
CA GLY A 260 11.03 20.47 3.03
C GLY A 260 9.88 19.53 2.66
N GLU A 261 8.70 20.07 2.40
CA GLU A 261 7.59 19.35 1.79
C GLU A 261 7.96 18.87 0.38
N ILE A 262 7.56 17.63 0.07
CA ILE A 262 7.63 17.06 -1.28
C ILE A 262 6.28 16.37 -1.56
N ASP A 263 5.46 17.00 -2.39
CA ASP A 263 4.12 16.52 -2.74
C ASP A 263 4.12 15.47 -3.87
N MET A 264 2.96 14.85 -4.11
CA MET A 264 2.77 13.85 -5.17
C MET A 264 3.19 14.38 -6.55
N ARG A 265 2.83 15.62 -6.86
CA ARG A 265 3.11 16.24 -8.17
C ARG A 265 4.62 16.36 -8.41
N GLN A 266 5.37 16.83 -7.41
CA GLN A 266 6.82 16.94 -7.43
C GLN A 266 7.46 15.55 -7.58
N LEU A 267 6.93 14.52 -6.91
CA LEU A 267 7.44 13.15 -7.04
C LEU A 267 7.21 12.56 -8.43
N VAL A 268 6.00 12.70 -8.99
CA VAL A 268 5.71 12.24 -10.36
C VAL A 268 6.63 12.95 -11.36
N ARG A 269 6.78 14.28 -11.26
CA ARG A 269 7.70 15.02 -12.13
C ARG A 269 9.16 14.56 -11.98
N ARG A 270 9.60 14.26 -10.76
CA ARG A 270 10.95 13.72 -10.50
C ARG A 270 11.13 12.32 -11.07
N SER A 271 10.10 11.47 -11.01
CA SER A 271 10.14 10.08 -11.50
C SER A 271 10.56 10.00 -12.98
N LEU A 272 10.13 10.97 -13.79
CA LEU A 272 10.45 11.06 -15.23
C LEU A 272 11.95 11.24 -15.50
N ARG A 273 12.71 11.73 -14.53
CA ARG A 273 14.17 11.92 -14.64
C ARG A 273 14.97 10.72 -14.13
N MET A 274 14.30 9.66 -13.69
CA MET A 274 14.93 8.49 -13.08
C MET A 274 15.14 7.32 -14.07
N ASN A 275 15.06 7.61 -15.37
CA ASN A 275 15.08 6.62 -16.46
C ASN A 275 14.08 5.47 -16.24
N PRO A 276 12.79 5.75 -15.92
CA PRO A 276 11.80 4.70 -15.73
C PRO A 276 11.52 3.95 -17.04
N SER A 277 11.27 2.65 -16.95
CA SER A 277 10.51 1.94 -17.99
C SER A 277 9.02 2.22 -17.81
N ARG A 278 8.53 2.20 -16.57
CA ARG A 278 7.15 2.54 -16.21
C ARG A 278 7.10 3.44 -14.99
N VAL A 279 6.15 4.37 -14.99
CA VAL A 279 5.77 5.14 -13.81
C VAL A 279 4.44 4.60 -13.31
N ILE A 280 4.39 4.21 -12.04
CA ILE A 280 3.19 3.70 -11.39
C ILE A 280 2.78 4.73 -10.35
N VAL A 281 1.57 5.26 -10.46
CA VAL A 281 1.03 6.20 -9.48
C VAL A 281 0.02 5.46 -8.62
N GLY A 282 0.31 5.27 -7.33
CA GLY A 282 -0.49 4.38 -6.48
C GLY A 282 -1.97 4.75 -6.42
N GLU A 283 -2.26 6.03 -6.15
CA GLU A 283 -3.60 6.60 -6.25
C GLU A 283 -3.47 8.09 -6.58
N VAL A 284 -4.29 8.56 -7.51
CA VAL A 284 -4.43 9.99 -7.80
C VAL A 284 -5.60 10.56 -7.01
N LEU A 285 -5.30 11.60 -6.23
CA LEU A 285 -6.21 12.31 -5.35
C LEU A 285 -6.45 13.76 -5.77
N GLY A 286 -5.56 14.35 -6.57
CA GLY A 286 -5.70 15.75 -6.96
C GLY A 286 -4.76 16.23 -8.07
N THR A 287 -4.01 17.30 -7.77
CA THR A 287 -3.32 18.16 -8.75
C THR A 287 -2.16 17.46 -9.47
N GLU A 288 -1.69 16.32 -8.98
CA GLU A 288 -0.71 15.45 -9.63
C GLU A 288 -1.22 14.81 -10.92
N ILE A 289 -2.53 14.88 -11.20
CA ILE A 289 -3.15 14.25 -12.37
C ILE A 289 -2.50 14.69 -13.70
N VAL A 290 -2.12 15.96 -13.82
CA VAL A 290 -1.49 16.49 -15.04
C VAL A 290 -0.12 15.85 -15.24
N GLU A 291 0.69 15.75 -14.18
CA GLU A 291 1.98 15.07 -14.24
C GLU A 291 1.84 13.57 -14.51
N MET A 292 0.79 12.92 -13.99
CA MET A 292 0.51 11.52 -14.31
C MET A 292 0.20 11.35 -15.81
N LEU A 293 -0.64 12.20 -16.39
CA LEU A 293 -0.94 12.15 -17.83
C LEU A 293 0.30 12.44 -18.68
N LEU A 294 1.18 13.34 -18.24
CA LEU A 294 2.48 13.57 -18.88
C LEU A 294 3.39 12.34 -18.77
N ALA A 295 3.43 11.67 -17.61
CA ALA A 295 4.19 10.44 -17.43
C ALA A 295 3.73 9.33 -18.40
N MET A 296 2.42 9.19 -18.56
CA MET A 296 1.78 8.24 -19.45
C MET A 296 1.99 8.55 -20.94
N SER A 297 2.21 9.81 -21.31
CA SER A 297 2.35 10.24 -22.72
C SER A 297 3.79 10.49 -23.19
N GLN A 298 4.76 10.59 -22.26
CA GLN A 298 6.16 10.93 -22.57
C GLN A 298 7.09 9.71 -22.50
N GLY A 299 6.80 8.69 -23.31
CA GLY A 299 7.73 7.57 -23.53
C GLY A 299 7.86 6.57 -22.37
N ASN A 300 7.01 6.67 -21.35
CA ASN A 300 6.91 5.68 -20.25
C ASN A 300 5.66 4.82 -20.43
N ASP A 301 5.55 4.19 -21.60
CA ASP A 301 4.41 3.35 -21.95
C ASP A 301 4.25 2.20 -20.96
N GLY A 302 3.00 1.88 -20.65
CA GLY A 302 2.62 0.82 -19.72
C GLY A 302 2.48 1.30 -18.28
N SER A 303 2.38 2.61 -18.07
CA SER A 303 2.11 3.25 -16.79
C SER A 303 0.75 2.81 -16.23
N LEU A 304 0.70 2.58 -14.93
CA LEU A 304 -0.48 2.09 -14.23
C LEU A 304 -0.84 3.04 -13.08
N SER A 305 -2.13 3.27 -12.85
CA SER A 305 -2.57 4.13 -11.77
C SER A 305 -3.91 3.68 -11.18
N THR A 306 -4.24 4.18 -9.98
CA THR A 306 -5.62 4.10 -9.47
C THR A 306 -6.27 5.47 -9.28
N ILE A 307 -7.59 5.51 -9.40
CA ILE A 307 -8.39 6.71 -9.13
C ILE A 307 -9.75 6.30 -8.53
N HIS A 308 -10.24 7.07 -7.56
CA HIS A 308 -11.58 6.83 -7.04
C HIS A 308 -12.65 7.32 -8.03
N ALA A 309 -13.52 6.40 -8.46
CA ALA A 309 -14.71 6.72 -9.25
C ALA A 309 -15.79 5.65 -9.02
N ASN A 310 -17.06 6.07 -9.03
CA ASN A 310 -18.19 5.17 -8.81
C ASN A 310 -18.65 4.44 -10.09
N LYS A 311 -18.11 4.85 -11.25
CA LYS A 311 -18.34 4.26 -12.58
C LYS A 311 -17.11 4.48 -13.45
N ALA A 312 -16.89 3.60 -14.44
CA ALA A 312 -15.77 3.71 -15.37
C ALA A 312 -15.79 5.02 -16.18
N GLU A 313 -16.96 5.40 -16.71
CA GLU A 313 -17.13 6.61 -17.56
C GLU A 313 -16.85 7.92 -16.81
N LEU A 314 -17.10 7.96 -15.50
CA LEU A 314 -16.89 9.15 -14.67
C LEU A 314 -15.41 9.43 -14.35
N VAL A 315 -14.51 8.52 -14.73
CA VAL A 315 -13.07 8.72 -14.55
C VAL A 315 -12.60 9.96 -15.33
N PHE A 316 -13.12 10.18 -16.54
CA PHE A 316 -12.70 11.30 -17.38
C PHE A 316 -13.10 12.64 -16.75
N ASP A 317 -14.35 12.74 -16.26
CA ASP A 317 -14.83 13.93 -15.55
C ASP A 317 -14.01 14.20 -14.27
N ARG A 318 -13.63 13.13 -13.56
CA ARG A 318 -12.78 13.20 -12.36
C ARG A 318 -11.39 13.74 -12.68
N ILE A 319 -10.78 13.25 -13.75
CA ILE A 319 -9.48 13.73 -14.25
C ILE A 319 -9.59 15.21 -14.63
N THR A 320 -10.64 15.61 -15.37
CA THR A 320 -10.89 17.01 -15.75
C THR A 320 -11.07 17.90 -14.52
N THR A 321 -11.79 17.43 -13.50
CA THR A 321 -11.96 18.16 -12.24
C THR A 321 -10.64 18.37 -11.51
N TYR A 322 -9.81 17.32 -11.40
CA TYR A 322 -8.49 17.42 -10.77
C TYR A 322 -7.53 18.32 -11.55
N ALA A 323 -7.59 18.27 -12.89
CA ALA A 323 -6.77 19.13 -13.74
C ALA A 323 -7.18 20.61 -13.63
N ALA A 324 -8.46 20.90 -13.40
CA ALA A 324 -8.95 22.26 -13.16
C ALA A 324 -8.42 22.86 -11.84
N LEU A 325 -8.12 22.00 -10.84
CA LEU A 325 -7.50 22.41 -9.58
C LEU A 325 -5.96 22.51 -9.68
N ALA A 326 -5.37 21.96 -10.74
CA ALA A 326 -3.93 22.02 -10.95
C ALA A 326 -3.47 23.42 -11.36
N HIS A 327 -2.21 23.73 -11.08
CA HIS A 327 -1.65 25.07 -11.28
C HIS A 327 -1.63 25.52 -12.75
N GLU A 328 -1.62 24.57 -13.67
CA GLU A 328 -1.64 24.79 -15.11
C GLU A 328 -2.97 25.38 -15.61
N HIS A 329 -4.07 25.21 -14.86
CA HIS A 329 -5.42 25.68 -15.21
C HIS A 329 -5.81 25.32 -16.67
N LEU A 330 -5.56 24.07 -17.05
CA LEU A 330 -5.79 23.61 -18.42
C LEU A 330 -7.28 23.67 -18.77
N PRO A 331 -7.65 24.15 -19.98
CA PRO A 331 -9.03 24.08 -20.43
C PRO A 331 -9.46 22.62 -20.60
N PRO A 332 -10.75 22.27 -20.39
CA PRO A 332 -11.23 20.89 -20.47
C PRO A 332 -10.86 20.18 -21.79
N ALA A 333 -10.91 20.88 -22.91
CA ALA A 333 -10.52 20.33 -24.21
C ALA A 333 -9.06 19.85 -24.25
N ALA A 334 -8.14 20.58 -23.64
CA ALA A 334 -6.74 20.18 -23.55
C ALA A 334 -6.58 18.95 -22.65
N VAL A 335 -7.32 18.89 -21.54
CA VAL A 335 -7.31 17.72 -20.65
C VAL A 335 -7.86 16.47 -21.36
N HIS A 336 -8.96 16.61 -22.10
CA HIS A 336 -9.53 15.51 -22.88
C HIS A 336 -8.56 15.00 -23.95
N GLN A 337 -7.83 15.90 -24.62
CA GLN A 337 -6.76 15.54 -25.55
C GLN A 337 -5.62 14.80 -24.84
N MET A 338 -5.20 15.25 -23.66
CA MET A 338 -4.19 14.55 -22.86
C MET A 338 -4.66 13.15 -22.45
N ILE A 339 -5.90 13.00 -21.99
CA ILE A 339 -6.48 11.70 -21.65
C ILE A 339 -6.43 10.77 -22.86
N ALA A 340 -6.89 11.23 -24.03
CA ALA A 340 -6.93 10.45 -25.26
C ALA A 340 -5.55 9.99 -25.73
N GLY A 341 -4.50 10.80 -25.51
CA GLY A 341 -3.13 10.45 -25.87
C GLY A 341 -2.38 9.64 -24.80
N ALA A 342 -2.87 9.61 -23.55
CA ALA A 342 -2.16 9.04 -22.42
C ALA A 342 -2.77 7.75 -21.90
N VAL A 343 -4.10 7.59 -21.93
CA VAL A 343 -4.79 6.45 -21.29
C VAL A 343 -5.30 5.52 -22.38
N ASN A 344 -5.00 4.21 -22.28
CA ASN A 344 -5.55 3.22 -23.21
C ASN A 344 -6.79 2.55 -22.62
N PHE A 345 -6.72 2.13 -21.35
CA PHE A 345 -7.85 1.46 -20.70
C PHE A 345 -8.19 2.01 -19.32
N VAL A 346 -9.49 1.98 -19.01
CA VAL A 346 -10.03 2.18 -17.67
C VAL A 346 -10.63 0.85 -17.20
N VAL A 347 -10.15 0.34 -16.07
CA VAL A 347 -10.57 -0.94 -15.49
C VAL A 347 -11.36 -0.66 -14.22
N PHE A 348 -12.65 -0.95 -14.22
CA PHE A 348 -13.52 -0.66 -13.09
C PHE A 348 -13.74 -1.88 -12.22
N VAL A 349 -13.42 -1.73 -10.93
CA VAL A 349 -13.60 -2.73 -9.88
C VAL A 349 -14.76 -2.32 -8.99
N ARG A 350 -15.65 -3.27 -8.72
CA ARG A 350 -16.86 -3.08 -7.90
C ARG A 350 -16.90 -4.06 -6.75
N MET A 351 -17.46 -3.62 -5.61
CA MET A 351 -17.98 -4.50 -4.58
C MET A 351 -19.44 -4.84 -4.89
N VAL A 352 -19.72 -6.10 -5.21
CA VAL A 352 -21.08 -6.60 -5.44
C VAL A 352 -21.63 -7.10 -4.10
N LYS A 353 -22.80 -6.60 -3.73
CA LYS A 353 -23.57 -7.06 -2.57
C LYS A 353 -24.76 -7.87 -3.09
N PRO A 354 -24.60 -9.19 -3.33
CA PRO A 354 -25.72 -10.03 -3.72
C PRO A 354 -26.77 -9.97 -2.60
N GLY A 355 -28.03 -9.71 -2.94
CA GLY A 355 -29.11 -9.68 -1.95
C GLY A 355 -29.26 -11.02 -1.22
N ALA A 356 -30.18 -11.07 -0.24
CA ALA A 356 -30.56 -12.31 0.45
C ALA A 356 -29.44 -13.07 1.19
N GLY A 357 -28.54 -12.37 1.89
CA GLY A 357 -27.61 -12.97 2.85
C GLY A 357 -26.38 -13.66 2.24
N ALA A 358 -26.18 -13.56 0.92
CA ALA A 358 -24.94 -13.97 0.28
C ALA A 358 -23.80 -12.98 0.61
N PRO A 359 -22.56 -13.46 0.79
CA PRO A 359 -21.43 -12.59 1.12
C PRO A 359 -21.13 -11.62 -0.03
N ALA A 360 -20.76 -10.39 0.32
CA ALA A 360 -20.28 -9.42 -0.66
C ALA A 360 -18.97 -9.92 -1.30
N TYR A 361 -18.79 -9.65 -2.59
CA TYR A 361 -17.57 -10.02 -3.31
C TYR A 361 -17.10 -8.91 -4.23
N ARG A 362 -15.80 -8.87 -4.47
CA ARG A 362 -15.16 -7.91 -5.38
C ARG A 362 -15.05 -8.53 -6.77
N CYS A 363 -15.32 -7.75 -7.81
CA CYS A 363 -15.04 -8.16 -9.19
C CYS A 363 -14.63 -7.00 -10.10
N VAL A 364 -13.83 -7.31 -11.12
CA VAL A 364 -13.72 -6.45 -12.30
C VAL A 364 -15.05 -6.51 -13.03
N SER A 365 -15.68 -5.36 -13.17
CA SER A 365 -17.05 -5.23 -13.67
C SER A 365 -17.09 -4.68 -15.09
N GLU A 366 -16.12 -3.85 -15.44
CA GLU A 366 -16.08 -3.18 -16.74
C GLU A 366 -14.65 -2.83 -17.13
N ILE A 367 -14.34 -2.94 -18.42
CA ILE A 367 -13.10 -2.44 -19.02
C ILE A 367 -13.51 -1.55 -20.20
N ARG A 368 -13.08 -0.30 -20.18
CA ARG A 368 -13.28 0.66 -21.26
C ARG A 368 -11.99 0.95 -21.99
N GLU A 369 -12.06 0.97 -23.32
CA GLU A 369 -11.02 1.48 -24.19
C GLU A 369 -11.24 2.98 -24.41
N VAL A 370 -10.18 3.78 -24.35
CA VAL A 370 -10.20 5.17 -24.78
C VAL A 370 -9.88 5.22 -26.27
N ASN A 371 -10.79 5.78 -27.08
CA ASN A 371 -10.71 5.74 -28.53
C ASN A 371 -10.30 7.07 -29.16
N GLY A 372 -10.18 8.14 -28.37
CA GLY A 372 -9.86 9.48 -28.85
C GLY A 372 -10.62 10.57 -28.11
N HIS A 373 -10.77 11.72 -28.74
CA HIS A 373 -11.60 12.81 -28.23
C HIS A 373 -12.27 13.59 -29.38
N ASP A 374 -13.48 14.09 -29.14
CA ASP A 374 -14.18 15.06 -29.99
C ASP A 374 -15.01 15.99 -29.08
N GLY A 375 -14.38 17.07 -28.59
CA GLY A 375 -14.91 17.91 -27.50
C GLY A 375 -14.92 17.23 -26.13
N THR A 376 -15.26 15.94 -26.06
CA THR A 376 -15.20 15.05 -24.89
C THR A 376 -14.36 13.81 -25.18
N VAL A 377 -13.98 13.07 -24.14
CA VAL A 377 -13.27 11.80 -24.31
C VAL A 377 -14.21 10.74 -24.90
N LEU A 378 -13.79 10.12 -26.00
CA LEU A 378 -14.50 9.02 -26.62
C LEU A 378 -14.00 7.70 -26.03
N SER A 379 -14.93 6.84 -25.60
CA SER A 379 -14.57 5.54 -25.03
C SER A 379 -15.62 4.47 -25.34
N SER A 380 -15.17 3.23 -25.45
CA SER A 380 -16.00 2.05 -25.73
C SER A 380 -15.89 1.03 -24.62
N GLN A 381 -17.02 0.43 -24.22
CA GLN A 381 -17.03 -0.68 -23.27
C GLN A 381 -16.64 -1.97 -24.00
N VAL A 382 -15.39 -2.40 -23.85
CA VAL A 382 -14.87 -3.65 -24.44
C VAL A 382 -15.22 -4.86 -23.58
N PHE A 383 -15.23 -4.70 -22.26
CA PHE A 383 -15.81 -5.66 -21.33
C PHE A 383 -16.87 -4.98 -20.45
N GLY A 384 -18.00 -5.65 -20.25
CA GLY A 384 -19.12 -5.12 -19.47
C GLY A 384 -19.72 -6.16 -18.53
N PRO A 385 -20.49 -5.72 -17.52
CA PRO A 385 -20.98 -6.62 -16.48
C PRO A 385 -22.01 -7.61 -17.04
N ARG A 386 -21.95 -8.86 -16.58
CA ARG A 386 -23.09 -9.82 -16.64
C ARG A 386 -23.99 -9.65 -15.40
N GLU A 387 -24.97 -10.52 -15.22
CA GLU A 387 -25.94 -10.43 -14.11
C GLU A 387 -25.29 -10.42 -12.72
N ASP A 388 -24.20 -11.19 -12.55
CA ASP A 388 -23.42 -11.21 -11.31
C ASP A 388 -22.37 -10.08 -11.21
N GLY A 389 -22.43 -9.09 -12.11
CA GLY A 389 -21.55 -7.93 -12.13
C GLY A 389 -20.14 -8.17 -12.68
N ARG A 390 -19.74 -9.42 -13.02
CA ARG A 390 -18.40 -9.72 -13.57
C ARG A 390 -18.30 -9.37 -15.05
N ALA A 391 -17.14 -8.86 -15.46
CA ALA A 391 -16.90 -8.38 -16.81
C ALA A 391 -16.77 -9.54 -17.82
N VAL A 392 -17.52 -9.48 -18.92
CA VAL A 392 -17.43 -10.33 -20.10
C VAL A 392 -17.28 -9.48 -21.36
N ALA A 393 -16.72 -10.03 -22.44
CA ALA A 393 -16.50 -9.27 -23.67
C ALA A 393 -17.84 -8.77 -24.25
N ARG A 394 -17.84 -7.52 -24.73
CA ARG A 394 -19.01 -6.84 -25.32
C ARG A 394 -18.73 -6.26 -26.70
N ALA A 395 -17.49 -5.89 -26.97
CA ALA A 395 -17.06 -5.31 -28.23
C ALA A 395 -15.59 -5.64 -28.50
N SER A 396 -15.21 -5.61 -29.78
CA SER A 396 -13.81 -5.71 -30.18
C SER A 396 -13.02 -4.47 -29.74
N VAL A 397 -11.75 -4.68 -29.41
CA VAL A 397 -10.79 -3.65 -29.04
C VAL A 397 -10.01 -3.16 -30.28
N SER A 398 -9.68 -1.87 -30.36
CA SER A 398 -9.02 -1.32 -31.55
C SER A 398 -7.60 -1.87 -31.77
N CYS A 399 -6.89 -2.22 -30.69
CA CYS A 399 -5.54 -2.80 -30.72
C CYS A 399 -5.53 -4.34 -30.66
N PHE A 400 -6.55 -5.00 -31.21
CA PHE A 400 -6.72 -6.45 -31.10
C PHE A 400 -5.49 -7.26 -31.54
N ASP A 401 -4.97 -7.02 -32.74
CA ASP A 401 -3.84 -7.78 -33.29
C ASP A 401 -2.57 -7.64 -32.45
N GLU A 402 -2.34 -6.45 -31.90
CA GLU A 402 -1.23 -6.19 -30.98
C GLU A 402 -1.41 -7.00 -29.69
N LEU A 403 -2.60 -6.99 -29.09
CA LEU A 403 -2.87 -7.77 -27.88
C LEU A 403 -2.72 -9.28 -28.13
N VAL A 404 -3.17 -9.79 -29.28
CA VAL A 404 -2.95 -11.20 -29.68
C VAL A 404 -1.46 -11.50 -29.80
N GLY A 405 -0.67 -10.59 -30.39
CA GLY A 405 0.79 -10.69 -30.43
C GLY A 405 1.46 -10.74 -29.04
N HIS A 406 0.79 -10.22 -28.02
CA HIS A 406 1.21 -10.25 -26.61
C HIS A 406 0.51 -11.34 -25.77
N GLY A 407 -0.18 -12.27 -26.43
CA GLY A 407 -0.76 -13.46 -25.80
C GLY A 407 -2.21 -13.30 -25.34
N TYR A 408 -2.98 -12.40 -25.95
CA TYR A 408 -4.42 -12.33 -25.72
C TYR A 408 -5.12 -13.55 -26.32
N ASP A 409 -5.78 -14.34 -25.47
CA ASP A 409 -6.61 -15.47 -25.86
C ASP A 409 -8.08 -15.07 -25.88
N TYR A 410 -8.52 -14.60 -27.04
CA TYR A 410 -9.91 -14.17 -27.29
C TYR A 410 -10.90 -15.34 -27.29
N THR A 411 -10.44 -16.60 -27.31
CA THR A 411 -11.35 -17.75 -27.21
C THR A 411 -11.96 -17.89 -25.80
N LEU A 412 -11.34 -17.26 -24.81
CA LEU A 412 -11.80 -17.22 -23.42
C LEU A 412 -12.86 -16.14 -23.14
N GLU A 413 -13.24 -15.33 -24.15
CA GLU A 413 -14.26 -14.28 -24.03
C GLU A 413 -15.66 -14.83 -23.72
N GLY A 414 -15.91 -16.11 -24.07
CA GLY A 414 -17.23 -16.75 -24.01
C GLY A 414 -17.74 -17.16 -22.63
N GLY A 415 -16.87 -17.21 -21.61
CA GLY A 415 -17.24 -17.43 -20.19
C GLY A 415 -17.98 -18.72 -19.87
#